data_AF-W6TXK0-F1
#
_entry.id   AF-W6TXK0-F1
#
_cell.length_a   1.000
_cell.length_b   1.000
_cell.length_c   1.000
_cell.angle_alpha   90.00
_cell.angle_beta   90.00
_cell.angle_gamma   90.00
#
_symmetry.space_group_name_H-M   'P 1'
#
loop_
_entity.id
_entity.type
_entity.pdbx_description
1 polymer ?
#
loop_
_entity_poly.entity_id
_entity_poly.type
_entity_poly.pdbx_seq_one_letter_code
_entity_poly.pdbx_strand_id
1 'polypeptide(L)'
;MKRKDFILFIMFVFILILLLLVSCGPKKYTPVSSAVRRNGVDGPLTKPRLTGGPQGVTNPGNGGGAVNDEQILKQKEIESIKIPDKVSQILKTHDNANWDEDAAGYNLTGANQLFTRVKYEVVSEKFLYNDATDETRAQESKALRREFYLACEYNANFIKAFAGVVNKLVATDELAAKNEAELEQFLDNVRYYARFYYDAYSILKEKQNQLDALTLEQLQWLKAAFLELEKEQQELHKVIKLIINDYNKDTSINSSEPTHNLKSDDTLPDEIIEYWQKDTHRGEFDRKRDVLANTSSEIINLLLDL
;
A
#
# COMPACT_ATOMS: atom_id res chain seq x y z
N MET A 1 -25.80 -13.17 37.17
CA MET A 1 -24.62 -12.30 37.41
C MET A 1 -25.07 -10.85 37.38
N LYS A 2 -24.73 -10.02 38.38
CA LYS A 2 -25.16 -8.61 38.39
C LYS A 2 -24.28 -7.82 37.43
N ARG A 3 -24.83 -6.77 36.80
CA ARG A 3 -24.15 -5.90 35.81
C ARG A 3 -22.81 -5.32 36.29
N LYS A 4 -22.59 -5.25 37.61
CA LYS A 4 -21.32 -4.82 38.22
C LYS A 4 -20.22 -5.89 38.16
N ASP A 5 -20.57 -7.17 38.17
CA ASP A 5 -19.61 -8.29 38.11
C ASP A 5 -19.11 -8.51 36.66
N PHE A 6 -19.96 -8.20 35.66
CA PHE A 6 -19.62 -8.27 34.24
C PHE A 6 -18.67 -7.15 33.80
N ILE A 7 -18.79 -5.95 34.38
CA ILE A 7 -17.89 -4.83 34.10
C ILE A 7 -16.49 -5.08 34.70
N LEU A 8 -16.42 -5.69 35.88
CA LEU A 8 -15.13 -6.09 36.47
C LEU A 8 -14.44 -7.18 35.62
N PHE A 9 -15.20 -8.13 35.07
CA PHE A 9 -14.68 -9.20 34.21
C PHE A 9 -14.14 -8.66 32.88
N ILE A 10 -14.85 -7.73 32.23
CA ILE A 10 -14.37 -7.08 31.00
C ILE A 10 -13.12 -6.23 31.26
N MET A 11 -13.05 -5.48 32.37
CA MET A 11 -11.83 -4.73 32.70
C MET A 11 -10.63 -5.65 32.97
N PHE A 12 -10.84 -6.82 33.61
CA PHE A 12 -9.78 -7.78 33.89
C PHE A 12 -9.22 -8.42 32.59
N VAL A 13 -10.09 -8.68 31.61
CA VAL A 13 -9.71 -9.19 30.28
C VAL A 13 -8.93 -8.14 29.48
N PHE A 14 -9.32 -6.87 29.53
CA PHE A 14 -8.57 -5.79 28.86
C PHE A 14 -7.20 -5.52 29.51
N ILE A 15 -7.08 -5.66 30.84
CA ILE A 15 -5.79 -5.54 31.54
C ILE A 15 -4.87 -6.73 31.21
N LEU A 16 -5.40 -7.96 31.09
CA LEU A 16 -4.64 -9.14 30.67
C LEU A 16 -4.15 -9.04 29.21
N ILE A 17 -4.97 -8.49 28.30
CA ILE A 17 -4.59 -8.26 26.90
C ILE A 17 -3.54 -7.15 26.78
N LEU A 18 -3.62 -6.10 27.61
CA LEU A 18 -2.60 -5.06 27.71
C LEU A 18 -1.28 -5.58 28.33
N LEU A 19 -1.34 -6.56 29.24
CA LEU A 19 -0.14 -7.21 29.80
C LEU A 19 0.52 -8.18 28.81
N LEU A 20 -0.24 -8.84 27.93
CA LEU A 20 0.30 -9.69 26.85
C LEU A 20 0.92 -8.87 25.71
N LEU A 21 0.47 -7.62 25.50
CA LEU A 21 1.09 -6.68 24.55
C LEU A 21 2.38 -6.03 25.08
N VAL A 22 2.80 -6.31 26.32
CA VAL A 22 4.07 -5.83 26.92
C VAL A 22 5.18 -6.90 26.92
N SER A 23 4.94 -8.09 26.34
CA SER A 23 5.99 -9.13 26.20
C SER A 23 6.83 -9.04 24.91
N CYS A 24 6.64 -8.02 24.06
CA CYS A 24 7.66 -7.60 23.10
C CYS A 24 8.17 -6.21 23.51
N GLY A 25 9.30 -6.19 24.22
CA GLY A 25 9.87 -5.01 24.86
C GLY A 25 10.31 -3.88 23.91
N PRO A 26 10.63 -2.70 24.47
CA PRO A 26 10.59 -1.41 23.78
C PRO A 26 11.93 -0.99 23.18
N LYS A 27 11.91 -0.33 22.02
CA LYS A 27 12.90 0.72 21.73
C LYS A 27 12.21 2.08 21.82
N LYS A 28 12.70 2.88 22.77
CA LYS A 28 12.24 4.22 23.13
C LYS A 28 12.17 5.11 21.89
N TYR A 29 10.97 5.55 21.54
CA TYR A 29 10.78 6.73 20.71
C TYR A 29 10.85 7.95 21.63
N THR A 30 11.99 8.62 21.67
CA THR A 30 12.04 10.01 22.14
C THR A 30 11.51 10.89 21.02
N PRO A 31 10.38 11.62 21.21
CA PRO A 31 9.99 12.61 20.24
C PRO A 31 11.07 13.70 20.26
N VAL A 32 11.82 13.82 19.17
CA VAL A 32 12.62 15.02 18.95
C VAL A 32 11.61 16.14 18.73
N SER A 33 11.46 16.97 19.75
CA SER A 33 10.80 18.26 19.67
C SER A 33 11.63 19.15 18.74
N SER A 34 11.38 19.05 17.43
CA SER A 34 11.69 20.14 16.53
C SER A 34 10.49 21.08 16.60
N ALA A 35 10.55 22.03 17.51
CA ALA A 35 9.79 23.27 17.40
C ALA A 35 10.29 24.02 16.16
N VAL A 36 9.86 23.56 14.98
CA VAL A 36 9.94 24.32 13.74
C VAL A 36 8.56 24.90 13.53
N ARG A 37 8.50 26.24 13.55
CA ARG A 37 7.29 27.02 13.33
C ARG A 37 6.51 26.45 12.14
N ARG A 38 5.25 26.07 12.40
CA ARG A 38 4.24 25.90 11.36
C ARG A 38 4.08 27.24 10.65
N ASN A 39 4.71 27.40 9.51
CA ASN A 39 4.11 28.21 8.45
C ASN A 39 3.16 27.26 7.73
N GLY A 40 1.86 27.46 7.96
CA GLY A 40 0.82 26.69 7.30
C GLY A 40 0.96 26.80 5.80
N VAL A 41 0.97 25.66 5.13
CA VAL A 41 0.69 25.55 3.70
C VAL A 41 -0.38 24.48 3.58
N ASP A 42 -1.62 24.86 3.93
CA ASP A 42 -2.84 24.16 3.50
C ASP A 42 -3.14 24.52 2.03
N GLY A 43 -2.09 24.57 1.20
CA GLY A 43 -2.14 24.85 -0.23
C GLY A 43 -1.67 23.63 -1.03
N PRO A 44 -2.12 23.46 -2.28
CA PRO A 44 -1.66 22.36 -3.11
C PRO A 44 -0.13 22.37 -3.22
N LEU A 45 0.51 21.21 -2.98
CA LEU A 45 1.94 21.01 -3.21
C LEU A 45 2.23 21.37 -4.67
N THR A 46 2.89 22.49 -4.91
CA THR A 46 3.21 22.92 -6.27
C THR A 46 4.62 22.44 -6.60
N LYS A 47 4.75 21.53 -7.57
CA LYS A 47 6.06 21.03 -8.03
C LYS A 47 6.95 22.20 -8.49
N PRO A 48 8.22 22.27 -8.06
CA PRO A 48 9.19 23.22 -8.60
C PRO A 48 9.40 23.00 -10.11
N ARG A 49 9.44 24.08 -10.91
CA ARG A 49 9.71 23.97 -12.36
C ARG A 49 11.16 23.56 -12.59
N LEU A 50 11.36 22.51 -13.40
CA LEU A 50 12.65 22.17 -13.99
C LEU A 50 13.02 23.24 -15.02
N THR A 51 13.75 24.28 -14.60
CA THR A 51 14.42 25.17 -15.55
C THR A 51 15.70 24.49 -16.02
N GLY A 52 15.68 23.96 -17.24
CA GLY A 52 16.83 23.30 -17.86
C GLY A 52 17.94 24.27 -18.28
N GLY A 53 19.19 23.79 -18.17
CA GLY A 53 20.37 24.33 -18.85
C GLY A 53 21.60 24.49 -17.95
N PRO A 54 22.75 23.83 -18.24
CA PRO A 54 23.97 23.99 -17.48
C PRO A 54 24.57 25.38 -17.77
N GLN A 55 24.51 26.30 -16.80
CA GLN A 55 25.25 27.55 -16.91
C GLN A 55 26.72 27.29 -16.58
N GLY A 56 27.52 27.46 -17.63
CA GLY A 56 28.95 27.27 -17.65
C GLY A 56 29.70 28.10 -16.62
N VAL A 57 30.79 27.49 -16.18
CA VAL A 57 31.88 28.02 -15.38
C VAL A 57 32.40 29.35 -15.93
N THR A 58 32.37 30.42 -15.12
CA THR A 58 33.36 31.51 -15.17
C THR A 58 33.67 32.07 -13.77
N ASN A 59 34.84 31.64 -13.26
CA ASN A 59 35.82 32.28 -12.37
C ASN A 59 35.51 32.78 -10.94
N PRO A 60 36.52 32.70 -10.04
CA PRO A 60 36.36 32.76 -8.60
C PRO A 60 36.55 34.17 -8.06
N GLY A 61 35.56 34.67 -7.33
CA GLY A 61 35.65 35.91 -6.58
C GLY A 61 34.93 35.78 -5.26
N ASN A 62 35.69 35.56 -4.18
CA ASN A 62 35.35 35.90 -2.80
C ASN A 62 33.91 35.58 -2.32
N GLY A 63 33.68 34.35 -1.85
CA GLY A 63 32.39 33.97 -1.27
C GLY A 63 32.42 32.67 -0.48
N GLY A 64 33.41 32.48 0.40
CA GLY A 64 33.63 31.22 1.14
C GLY A 64 32.59 30.87 2.22
N GLY A 65 31.50 31.62 2.35
CA GLY A 65 30.51 31.46 3.43
C GLY A 65 29.07 31.17 3.01
N ALA A 66 28.73 31.14 1.71
CA ALA A 66 27.37 30.81 1.24
C ALA A 66 27.31 29.46 0.49
N VAL A 67 28.38 29.11 -0.23
CA VAL A 67 28.48 27.84 -0.99
C VAL A 67 28.57 26.63 -0.06
N ASN A 68 29.20 26.79 1.10
CA ASN A 68 29.25 25.78 2.15
C ASN A 68 27.89 25.60 2.84
N ASP A 69 27.16 26.67 3.11
CA ASP A 69 25.87 26.62 3.81
C ASP A 69 24.79 25.91 2.98
N GLU A 70 24.72 26.17 1.67
CA GLU A 70 23.75 25.50 0.80
C GLU A 70 24.05 24.00 0.64
N GLN A 71 25.32 23.61 0.46
CA GLN A 71 25.71 22.20 0.38
C GLN A 71 25.42 21.46 1.69
N ILE A 72 25.67 22.10 2.85
CA ILE A 72 25.32 21.54 4.16
C ILE A 72 23.80 21.34 4.28
N LEU A 73 22.99 22.30 3.84
CA LEU A 73 21.53 22.18 3.84
C LEU A 73 21.05 21.06 2.93
N LYS A 74 21.58 20.95 1.70
CA LYS A 74 21.25 19.86 0.78
C LYS A 74 21.55 18.50 1.40
N GLN A 75 22.74 18.33 1.97
CA GLN A 75 23.13 17.08 2.62
C GLN A 75 22.19 16.71 3.77
N LYS A 76 21.79 17.70 4.58
CA LYS A 76 20.80 17.51 5.65
C LYS A 76 19.43 17.07 5.13
N GLU A 77 18.96 17.63 4.01
CA GLU A 77 17.70 17.19 3.41
C GLU A 77 17.81 15.76 2.86
N ILE A 78 18.89 15.43 2.13
CA ILE A 78 19.18 14.08 1.62
C ILE A 78 19.17 13.06 2.76
N GLU A 79 19.87 13.33 3.86
CA GLU A 79 19.92 12.43 5.03
C GLU A 79 18.55 12.21 5.68
N SER A 80 17.61 13.13 5.48
CA SER A 80 16.27 13.05 6.05
C SER A 80 15.26 12.35 5.13
N ILE A 81 15.55 12.21 3.84
CA ILE A 81 14.72 11.46 2.89
C ILE A 81 15.08 9.98 3.05
N LYS A 82 14.21 9.23 3.72
CA LYS A 82 14.43 7.82 4.04
C LYS A 82 13.24 6.98 3.61
N ILE A 83 13.52 5.75 3.21
CA ILE A 83 12.51 4.72 3.04
C ILE A 83 12.10 4.24 4.44
N PRO A 84 10.80 4.21 4.77
CA PRO A 84 10.33 3.66 6.05
C PRO A 84 10.79 2.21 6.25
N ASP A 85 11.21 1.86 7.46
CA ASP A 85 11.71 0.50 7.77
C ASP A 85 10.72 -0.59 7.37
N LYS A 86 9.42 -0.36 7.61
CA LYS A 86 8.34 -1.26 7.21
C LYS A 86 8.31 -1.46 5.70
N VAL A 87 8.35 -0.38 4.93
CA VAL A 87 8.36 -0.41 3.45
C VAL A 87 9.61 -1.13 2.96
N SER A 88 10.77 -0.85 3.54
CA SER A 88 12.03 -1.52 3.21
C SER A 88 11.96 -3.03 3.41
N GLN A 89 11.34 -3.51 4.50
CA GLN A 89 11.19 -4.94 4.76
C GLN A 89 10.22 -5.62 3.77
N ILE A 90 9.13 -4.94 3.42
CA ILE A 90 8.16 -5.43 2.43
C ILE A 90 8.83 -5.54 1.06
N LEU A 91 9.53 -4.50 0.63
CA LEU A 91 10.28 -4.51 -0.63
C LEU A 91 11.35 -5.60 -0.67
N LYS A 92 12.08 -5.85 0.44
CA LYS A 92 13.02 -6.99 0.50
C LYS A 92 12.36 -8.34 0.23
N THR A 93 11.11 -8.51 0.66
CA THR A 93 10.34 -9.74 0.37
C THR A 93 9.90 -9.77 -1.09
N HIS A 94 9.46 -8.62 -1.61
CA HIS A 94 9.07 -8.44 -3.02
C HIS A 94 10.22 -8.58 -4.02
N ASP A 95 11.44 -8.21 -3.64
CA ASP A 95 12.63 -8.30 -4.50
C ASP A 95 13.28 -9.70 -4.42
N ASN A 96 12.86 -10.55 -3.46
CA ASN A 96 13.43 -11.87 -3.29
C ASN A 96 12.94 -12.83 -4.39
N ALA A 97 13.82 -13.10 -5.37
CA ALA A 97 13.58 -14.04 -6.46
C ALA A 97 13.28 -15.47 -5.98
N ASN A 98 13.78 -15.86 -4.80
CA ASN A 98 13.57 -17.18 -4.20
C ASN A 98 12.32 -17.25 -3.32
N TRP A 99 11.50 -16.18 -3.27
CA TRP A 99 10.26 -16.22 -2.53
C TRP A 99 9.29 -17.22 -3.18
N ASP A 100 8.79 -18.14 -2.36
CA ASP A 100 7.95 -19.27 -2.76
C ASP A 100 6.48 -18.99 -2.39
N GLU A 101 5.66 -18.83 -3.43
CA GLU A 101 4.22 -18.59 -3.34
C GLU A 101 3.46 -19.80 -2.81
N ASP A 102 3.88 -21.00 -3.23
CA ASP A 102 3.22 -22.25 -2.88
C ASP A 102 3.50 -22.59 -1.41
N ALA A 103 4.74 -22.37 -0.96
CA ALA A 103 5.10 -22.51 0.45
C ALA A 103 4.34 -21.52 1.35
N ALA A 104 3.99 -20.34 0.84
CA ALA A 104 3.18 -19.37 1.59
C ALA A 104 1.73 -19.87 1.79
N GLY A 105 1.25 -20.75 0.90
CA GLY A 105 -0.03 -21.45 1.02
C GLY A 105 -1.21 -20.50 1.04
N TYR A 106 -1.20 -19.48 0.18
CA TYR A 106 -2.23 -18.44 0.12
C TYR A 106 -3.57 -18.92 -0.43
N ASN A 107 -3.60 -20.07 -1.12
CA ASN A 107 -4.81 -20.65 -1.69
C ASN A 107 -5.54 -19.73 -2.69
N LEU A 108 -4.79 -19.15 -3.64
CA LEU A 108 -5.34 -18.30 -4.71
C LEU A 108 -5.12 -18.84 -6.14
N THR A 109 -4.34 -19.92 -6.33
CA THR A 109 -3.89 -20.44 -7.64
C THR A 109 -4.46 -21.82 -8.03
N GLY A 110 -5.25 -22.45 -7.17
CA GLY A 110 -5.97 -23.70 -7.46
C GLY A 110 -7.09 -23.54 -8.50
N ALA A 111 -7.64 -24.67 -8.95
CA ALA A 111 -8.59 -24.71 -10.07
C ALA A 111 -9.83 -23.82 -9.88
N ASN A 112 -10.35 -23.66 -8.66
CA ASN A 112 -11.52 -22.84 -8.33
C ASN A 112 -11.14 -21.64 -7.46
N GLN A 113 -9.94 -21.09 -7.69
CA GLN A 113 -9.40 -19.98 -6.90
C GLN A 113 -9.16 -18.77 -7.81
N LEU A 114 -9.11 -17.60 -7.17
CA LEU A 114 -9.14 -16.29 -7.83
C LEU A 114 -8.25 -16.20 -9.09
N PHE A 115 -6.97 -16.52 -8.97
CA PHE A 115 -6.02 -16.27 -10.05
C PHE A 115 -6.14 -17.21 -11.24
N THR A 116 -6.77 -18.37 -11.07
CA THR A 116 -7.05 -19.31 -12.16
C THR A 116 -8.36 -18.98 -12.87
N ARG A 117 -9.18 -18.08 -12.31
CA ARG A 117 -10.52 -17.75 -12.81
C ARG A 117 -10.65 -16.34 -13.35
N VAL A 118 -9.84 -15.40 -12.84
CA VAL A 118 -9.91 -13.99 -13.20
C VAL A 118 -8.79 -13.65 -14.17
N LYS A 119 -9.10 -12.78 -15.14
CA LYS A 119 -8.16 -12.32 -16.16
C LYS A 119 -7.67 -10.91 -15.86
N TYR A 120 -6.65 -10.49 -16.58
CA TYR A 120 -6.22 -9.11 -16.68
C TYR A 120 -5.98 -8.79 -18.15
N GLU A 121 -6.14 -7.51 -18.50
CA GLU A 121 -5.97 -7.04 -19.86
C GLU A 121 -4.57 -6.44 -20.06
N VAL A 122 -3.93 -6.84 -21.16
CA VAL A 122 -2.72 -6.22 -21.69
C VAL A 122 -3.03 -5.72 -23.07
N VAL A 123 -3.08 -4.40 -23.23
CA VAL A 123 -3.44 -3.71 -24.47
C VAL A 123 -4.86 -4.05 -24.94
N SER A 124 -5.07 -5.21 -25.54
CA SER A 124 -6.37 -5.69 -26.04
C SER A 124 -6.53 -7.21 -25.95
N GLU A 125 -5.64 -7.88 -25.22
CA GLU A 125 -5.68 -9.32 -24.98
C GLU A 125 -5.81 -9.59 -23.49
N LYS A 126 -6.62 -10.60 -23.12
CA LYS A 126 -6.87 -10.98 -21.74
C LYS A 126 -6.15 -12.28 -21.38
N PHE A 127 -5.42 -12.26 -20.27
CA PHE A 127 -4.66 -13.40 -19.75
C PHE A 127 -5.08 -13.74 -18.33
N LEU A 128 -4.94 -14.99 -17.90
CA LEU A 128 -5.20 -15.38 -16.52
C LEU A 128 -4.07 -14.93 -15.58
N TYR A 129 -4.43 -14.53 -14.36
CA TYR A 129 -3.44 -14.27 -13.31
C TYR A 129 -2.63 -15.51 -12.91
N ASN A 130 -3.07 -16.71 -13.28
CA ASN A 130 -2.34 -17.97 -13.15
C ASN A 130 -2.14 -18.67 -14.51
N ASP A 131 -1.86 -17.89 -15.54
CA ASP A 131 -1.49 -18.41 -16.86
C ASP A 131 -0.10 -19.05 -16.80
N ALA A 132 -0.02 -20.33 -17.18
CA ALA A 132 1.21 -21.11 -17.27
C ALA A 132 1.33 -21.80 -18.64
N THR A 133 0.75 -21.21 -19.67
CA THR A 133 0.76 -21.74 -21.05
C THR A 133 2.19 -21.91 -21.58
N ASP A 134 3.08 -20.99 -21.23
CA ASP A 134 4.52 -21.06 -21.47
C ASP A 134 5.31 -20.36 -20.35
N GLU A 135 6.65 -20.43 -20.41
CA GLU A 135 7.54 -19.87 -19.38
C GLU A 135 7.42 -18.35 -19.26
N THR A 136 7.31 -17.62 -20.37
CA THR A 136 7.15 -16.17 -20.39
C THR A 136 5.84 -15.78 -19.73
N ARG A 137 4.74 -16.44 -20.13
CA ARG A 137 3.41 -16.23 -19.54
C ARG A 137 3.38 -16.55 -18.05
N ALA A 138 4.04 -17.64 -17.63
CA ALA A 138 4.15 -18.01 -16.22
C ALA A 138 4.90 -16.96 -15.40
N GLN A 139 6.00 -16.41 -15.94
CA GLN A 139 6.78 -15.36 -15.27
C GLN A 139 5.98 -14.06 -15.15
N GLU A 140 5.31 -13.62 -16.23
CA GLU A 140 4.48 -12.43 -16.24
C GLU A 140 3.31 -12.56 -15.26
N SER A 141 2.52 -13.63 -15.34
CA SER A 141 1.40 -13.86 -14.43
C SER A 141 1.86 -13.94 -12.97
N LYS A 142 3.02 -14.56 -12.69
CA LYS A 142 3.62 -14.56 -11.34
C LYS A 142 3.98 -13.14 -10.89
N ALA A 143 4.55 -12.31 -11.76
CA ALA A 143 4.88 -10.92 -11.41
C ALA A 143 3.63 -10.12 -11.00
N LEU A 144 2.53 -10.27 -11.73
CA LEU A 144 1.27 -9.57 -11.41
C LEU A 144 0.63 -10.08 -10.12
N ARG A 145 0.72 -11.38 -9.82
CA ARG A 145 0.32 -11.91 -8.50
C ARG A 145 1.19 -11.33 -7.38
N ARG A 146 2.50 -11.14 -7.61
CA ARG A 146 3.39 -10.49 -6.64
C ARG A 146 3.02 -9.03 -6.39
N GLU A 147 2.54 -8.29 -7.38
CA GLU A 147 1.98 -6.94 -7.16
C GLU A 147 0.77 -6.98 -6.23
N PHE A 148 -0.12 -7.96 -6.40
CA PHE A 148 -1.24 -8.15 -5.47
C PHE A 148 -0.75 -8.48 -4.04
N TYR A 149 0.23 -9.36 -3.89
CA TYR A 149 0.81 -9.68 -2.58
C TYR A 149 1.53 -8.49 -1.95
N LEU A 150 2.18 -7.66 -2.76
CA LEU A 150 2.81 -6.42 -2.34
C LEU A 150 1.77 -5.42 -1.81
N ALA A 151 0.62 -5.27 -2.49
CA ALA A 151 -0.50 -4.47 -2.00
C ALA A 151 -0.99 -4.93 -0.61
N CYS A 152 -0.97 -6.24 -0.40
CA CYS A 152 -1.30 -6.91 0.86
C CYS A 152 -0.14 -6.90 1.88
N GLU A 153 0.97 -6.21 1.59
CA GLU A 153 2.18 -6.15 2.41
C GLU A 153 2.79 -7.53 2.72
N TYR A 154 2.56 -8.53 1.86
CA TYR A 154 2.89 -9.95 2.09
C TYR A 154 2.36 -10.52 3.41
N ASN A 155 1.30 -9.92 3.98
CA ASN A 155 0.71 -10.36 5.22
C ASN A 155 -0.08 -11.66 5.01
N ALA A 156 0.51 -12.79 5.40
CA ALA A 156 -0.07 -14.11 5.16
C ALA A 156 -1.46 -14.31 5.77
N ASN A 157 -1.70 -13.76 6.96
CA ASN A 157 -3.01 -13.89 7.62
C ASN A 157 -4.09 -13.12 6.86
N PHE A 158 -3.76 -11.91 6.42
CA PHE A 158 -4.66 -11.09 5.63
C PHE A 158 -4.95 -11.73 4.27
N ILE A 159 -3.91 -12.18 3.55
CA ILE A 159 -4.07 -12.81 2.23
C ILE A 159 -4.91 -14.10 2.32
N LYS A 160 -4.71 -14.92 3.35
CA LYS A 160 -5.50 -16.15 3.57
C LYS A 160 -6.96 -15.83 3.92
N ALA A 161 -7.20 -14.82 4.75
CA ALA A 161 -8.56 -14.35 5.04
C ALA A 161 -9.25 -13.85 3.76
N PHE A 162 -8.55 -13.03 2.97
CA PHE A 162 -9.03 -12.56 1.68
C PHE A 162 -9.36 -13.73 0.73
N ALA A 163 -8.47 -14.73 0.63
CA ALA A 163 -8.69 -15.92 -0.19
C ALA A 163 -9.95 -16.69 0.23
N GLY A 164 -10.20 -16.82 1.54
CA GLY A 164 -11.41 -17.46 2.07
C GLY A 164 -12.72 -16.76 1.68
N VAL A 165 -12.69 -15.44 1.50
CA VAL A 165 -13.83 -14.65 1.03
C VAL A 165 -13.96 -14.73 -0.49
N VAL A 166 -12.89 -14.36 -1.20
CA VAL A 166 -12.96 -14.12 -2.65
C VAL A 166 -13.12 -15.41 -3.46
N ASN A 167 -12.62 -16.55 -2.98
CA ASN A 167 -12.77 -17.82 -3.69
C ASN A 167 -14.24 -18.26 -3.76
N LYS A 168 -15.11 -17.79 -2.86
CA LYS A 168 -16.57 -18.01 -2.94
C LYS A 168 -17.17 -17.36 -4.20
N LEU A 169 -16.56 -16.27 -4.69
CA LEU A 169 -17.03 -15.51 -5.86
C LEU A 169 -16.66 -16.18 -7.19
N VAL A 170 -15.75 -17.16 -7.18
CA VAL A 170 -15.22 -17.83 -8.39
C VAL A 170 -15.28 -19.36 -8.29
N ALA A 171 -16.06 -19.88 -7.33
CA ALA A 171 -16.09 -21.31 -7.01
C ALA A 171 -16.61 -22.18 -8.17
N THR A 172 -17.39 -21.60 -9.08
CA THR A 172 -17.95 -22.24 -10.29
C THR A 172 -17.73 -21.36 -11.52
N ASP A 173 -17.88 -21.93 -12.72
CA ASP A 173 -17.79 -21.18 -13.98
C ASP A 173 -18.86 -20.08 -14.06
N GLU A 174 -20.06 -20.37 -13.58
CA GLU A 174 -21.17 -19.41 -13.53
C GLU A 174 -20.84 -18.21 -12.63
N LEU A 175 -20.31 -18.46 -11.43
CA LEU A 175 -19.93 -17.41 -10.49
C LEU A 175 -18.75 -16.59 -11.02
N ALA A 176 -17.75 -17.25 -11.60
CA ALA A 176 -16.60 -16.57 -12.21
C ALA A 176 -17.04 -15.64 -13.36
N ALA A 177 -17.94 -16.09 -14.24
CA ALA A 177 -18.47 -15.27 -15.32
C ALA A 177 -19.35 -14.12 -14.80
N LYS A 178 -20.19 -14.38 -13.80
CA LYS A 178 -21.06 -13.36 -13.19
C LYS A 178 -20.26 -12.22 -12.55
N ASN A 179 -19.15 -12.56 -11.90
CA ASN A 179 -18.33 -11.62 -11.13
C ASN A 179 -17.10 -11.10 -11.89
N GLU A 180 -16.93 -11.45 -13.17
CA GLU A 180 -15.71 -11.19 -13.96
C GLU A 180 -15.30 -9.72 -13.88
N ALA A 181 -16.16 -8.80 -14.33
CA ALA A 181 -15.83 -7.39 -14.44
C ALA A 181 -15.43 -6.76 -13.08
N GLU A 182 -16.13 -7.12 -12.01
CA GLU A 182 -15.86 -6.60 -10.66
C GLU A 182 -14.53 -7.11 -10.11
N LEU A 183 -14.23 -8.40 -10.32
CA LEU A 183 -12.98 -8.99 -9.83
C LEU A 183 -11.76 -8.55 -10.65
N GLU A 184 -11.90 -8.41 -11.96
CA GLU A 184 -10.86 -7.85 -12.82
C GLU A 184 -10.52 -6.42 -12.39
N GLN A 185 -11.53 -5.57 -12.24
CA GLN A 185 -11.35 -4.19 -11.80
C GLN A 185 -10.77 -4.11 -10.38
N PHE A 186 -11.26 -4.93 -9.45
CA PHE A 186 -10.72 -4.97 -8.09
C PHE A 186 -9.24 -5.33 -8.07
N LEU A 187 -8.83 -6.37 -8.80
CA LEU A 187 -7.44 -6.79 -8.86
C LEU A 187 -6.54 -5.73 -9.51
N ASP A 188 -7.01 -5.10 -10.59
CA ASP A 188 -6.26 -4.01 -11.22
C ASP A 188 -6.10 -2.82 -10.26
N ASN A 189 -7.18 -2.44 -9.55
CA ASN A 189 -7.16 -1.37 -8.55
C ASN A 189 -6.18 -1.63 -7.40
N VAL A 190 -6.16 -2.86 -6.88
CA VAL A 190 -5.24 -3.27 -5.80
C VAL A 190 -3.79 -3.26 -6.28
N ARG A 191 -3.53 -3.77 -7.48
CA ARG A 191 -2.19 -3.77 -8.10
C ARG A 191 -1.73 -2.36 -8.46
N TYR A 192 -2.64 -1.51 -8.91
CA TYR A 192 -2.40 -0.09 -9.18
C TYR A 192 -1.91 0.62 -7.92
N TYR A 193 -2.58 0.44 -6.78
CA TYR A 193 -2.08 0.95 -5.49
C TYR A 193 -0.63 0.49 -5.22
N ALA A 194 -0.34 -0.80 -5.36
CA ALA A 194 0.99 -1.33 -5.07
C ALA A 194 2.07 -0.71 -5.97
N ARG A 195 1.85 -0.66 -7.29
CA ARG A 195 2.76 -0.05 -8.25
C ARG A 195 3.08 1.39 -7.83
N PHE A 196 2.08 2.26 -7.69
CA PHE A 196 2.37 3.65 -7.33
C PHE A 196 3.02 3.80 -5.95
N TYR A 197 2.46 3.22 -4.90
CA TYR A 197 3.01 3.43 -3.55
C TYR A 197 4.43 2.91 -3.41
N TYR A 198 4.69 1.66 -3.84
CA TYR A 198 5.98 1.02 -3.63
C TYR A 198 7.01 1.40 -4.68
N ASP A 199 6.63 1.67 -5.94
CA ASP A 199 7.58 2.09 -6.98
C ASP A 199 8.22 3.43 -6.62
N ALA A 200 7.50 4.35 -5.97
CA ALA A 200 8.07 5.59 -5.47
C ALA A 200 9.28 5.35 -4.55
N TYR A 201 9.19 4.35 -3.66
CA TYR A 201 10.29 3.98 -2.76
C TYR A 201 11.35 3.12 -3.44
N SER A 202 10.97 2.23 -4.36
CA SER A 202 11.92 1.45 -5.17
C SER A 202 12.81 2.36 -6.01
N ILE A 203 12.22 3.36 -6.67
CA ILE A 203 12.97 4.34 -7.47
C ILE A 203 13.82 5.23 -6.57
N LEU A 204 13.31 5.65 -5.39
CA LEU A 204 14.13 6.36 -4.41
C LEU A 204 15.37 5.55 -3.99
N LYS A 205 15.20 4.25 -3.74
CA LYS A 205 16.31 3.34 -3.40
C LYS A 205 17.36 3.30 -4.51
N GLU A 206 16.94 3.23 -5.76
CA GLU A 206 17.82 3.20 -6.93
C GLU A 206 18.56 4.53 -7.16
N LYS A 207 17.88 5.65 -6.91
CA LYS A 207 18.40 7.01 -7.15
C LYS A 207 19.03 7.66 -5.92
N GLN A 208 19.13 6.95 -4.80
CA GLN A 208 19.57 7.51 -3.52
C GLN A 208 20.95 8.16 -3.59
N ASN A 209 21.86 7.60 -4.40
CA ASN A 209 23.22 8.11 -4.61
C ASN A 209 23.32 9.26 -5.62
N GLN A 210 22.21 9.69 -6.22
CA GLN A 210 22.13 10.75 -7.23
C GLN A 210 21.31 11.96 -6.74
N LEU A 211 20.84 11.94 -5.48
CA LEU A 211 20.00 13.02 -4.92
C LEU A 211 20.76 14.36 -4.79
N ASP A 212 22.10 14.34 -4.79
CA ASP A 212 22.93 15.53 -4.77
C ASP A 212 22.81 16.37 -6.07
N ALA A 213 22.34 15.78 -7.17
CA ALA A 213 22.05 16.49 -8.41
C ALA A 213 20.79 17.39 -8.32
N LEU A 214 19.87 17.12 -7.39
CA LEU A 214 18.68 17.95 -7.16
C LEU A 214 19.04 19.30 -6.53
N THR A 215 18.25 20.34 -6.80
CA THR A 215 18.35 21.62 -6.07
C THR A 215 17.86 21.48 -4.63
N LEU A 216 18.22 22.43 -3.75
CA LEU A 216 17.72 22.44 -2.36
C LEU A 216 16.19 22.47 -2.31
N GLU A 217 15.55 23.26 -3.18
CA GLU A 217 14.09 23.35 -3.27
C GLU A 217 13.47 22.01 -3.69
N GLN A 218 14.07 21.31 -4.67
CA GLN A 218 13.61 19.98 -5.09
C GLN A 218 13.75 18.94 -3.99
N LEU A 219 14.84 18.98 -3.21
CA LEU A 219 15.03 18.08 -2.06
C LEU A 219 13.98 18.33 -0.96
N GLN A 220 13.70 19.60 -0.65
CA GLN A 220 12.67 19.98 0.31
C GLN A 220 11.28 19.54 -0.15
N TRP A 221 10.97 19.72 -1.43
CA TRP A 221 9.73 19.24 -2.03
C TRP A 221 9.64 17.71 -1.99
N LEU A 222 10.69 16.99 -2.39
CA LEU A 222 10.72 15.53 -2.42
C LEU A 222 10.45 14.93 -1.04
N LYS A 223 11.09 15.50 -0.01
CA LYS A 223 10.84 15.14 1.39
C LYS A 223 9.39 15.38 1.80
N ALA A 224 8.84 16.55 1.49
CA ALA A 224 7.45 16.87 1.82
C ALA A 224 6.46 15.93 1.09
N ALA A 225 6.74 15.60 -0.18
CA ALA A 225 5.94 14.70 -0.98
C ALA A 225 5.95 13.26 -0.41
N PHE A 226 7.10 12.73 0.04
CA PHE A 226 7.13 11.43 0.72
C PHE A 226 6.37 11.42 2.05
N LEU A 227 6.40 12.51 2.82
CA LEU A 227 5.60 12.63 4.04
C LEU A 227 4.10 12.65 3.75
N GLU A 228 3.68 13.33 2.67
CA GLU A 228 2.29 13.33 2.24
C GLU A 228 1.87 11.95 1.71
N LEU A 229 2.73 11.28 0.94
CA LEU A 229 2.50 9.92 0.45
C LEU A 229 2.26 8.93 1.60
N GLU A 230 3.03 9.03 2.69
CA GLU A 230 2.81 8.22 3.90
C GLU A 230 1.47 8.51 4.56
N LYS A 231 1.06 9.77 4.61
CA LYS A 231 -0.23 10.18 5.17
C LYS A 231 -1.39 9.68 4.31
N GLU A 232 -1.29 9.78 2.99
CA GLU A 232 -2.28 9.27 2.05
C GLU A 232 -2.40 7.74 2.15
N GLN A 233 -1.28 7.03 2.31
CA GLN A 233 -1.28 5.59 2.57
C GLN A 233 -2.00 5.24 3.88
N GLN A 234 -1.77 6.01 4.94
CA GLN A 234 -2.48 5.83 6.21
C GLN A 234 -3.98 6.05 6.06
N GLU A 235 -4.41 7.04 5.27
CA GLU A 235 -5.82 7.29 4.98
C GLU A 235 -6.45 6.13 4.18
N LEU A 236 -5.79 5.63 3.15
CA LEU A 236 -6.26 4.45 2.40
C LEU A 236 -6.36 3.23 3.33
N HIS A 237 -5.36 3.04 4.19
CA HIS A 237 -5.35 1.95 5.15
C HIS A 237 -6.47 2.04 6.19
N LYS A 238 -7.01 3.23 6.49
CA LYS A 238 -8.22 3.37 7.33
C LYS A 238 -9.44 2.73 6.67
N VAL A 239 -9.59 2.87 5.34
CA VAL A 239 -10.69 2.22 4.60
C VAL A 239 -10.53 0.71 4.62
N ILE A 240 -9.33 0.21 4.32
CA ILE A 240 -9.01 -1.23 4.38
C ILE A 240 -9.28 -1.79 5.78
N LYS A 241 -8.97 -1.03 6.84
CA LYS A 241 -9.24 -1.41 8.23
C LYS A 241 -10.72 -1.57 8.54
N LEU A 242 -11.63 -0.85 7.88
CA LEU A 242 -13.07 -1.05 8.08
C LEU A 242 -13.46 -2.47 7.66
N ILE A 243 -13.03 -2.90 6.48
CA ILE A 243 -13.29 -4.23 5.94
C ILE A 243 -12.65 -5.32 6.81
N ILE A 244 -11.39 -5.12 7.22
CA ILE A 244 -10.70 -6.03 8.14
C ILE A 244 -11.46 -6.14 9.47
N ASN A 245 -11.98 -5.03 9.99
CA ASN A 245 -12.73 -5.03 11.24
C ASN A 245 -14.06 -5.76 11.09
N ASP A 246 -14.77 -5.58 9.97
CA ASP A 246 -16.02 -6.29 9.69
C ASP A 246 -15.80 -7.79 9.58
N TYR A 247 -14.74 -8.18 8.86
CA TYR A 247 -14.30 -9.58 8.80
C TYR A 247 -13.98 -10.13 10.19
N ASN A 248 -13.17 -9.43 10.98
CA ASN A 248 -12.71 -9.92 12.28
C ASN A 248 -13.83 -10.02 13.32
N LYS A 249 -14.82 -9.12 13.26
CA LYS A 249 -15.94 -9.04 14.21
C LYS A 249 -17.15 -9.84 13.79
N ASP A 250 -17.08 -10.53 12.65
CA ASP A 250 -18.23 -11.23 12.06
C ASP A 250 -19.42 -10.27 11.88
N THR A 251 -19.14 -9.03 11.50
CA THR A 251 -20.17 -8.02 11.25
C THR A 251 -21.09 -8.53 10.15
N SER A 252 -22.40 -8.54 10.41
CA SER A 252 -23.35 -8.90 9.38
C SER A 252 -23.26 -7.94 8.18
N ILE A 253 -23.15 -8.50 6.99
CA ILE A 253 -23.14 -7.74 5.74
C ILE A 253 -24.52 -7.66 5.09
N ASN A 254 -25.45 -8.52 5.52
CA ASN A 254 -26.87 -8.49 5.15
C ASN A 254 -27.74 -8.10 6.36
N SER A 255 -28.46 -6.99 6.25
CA SER A 255 -29.33 -6.50 7.33
C SER A 255 -30.50 -7.44 7.67
N SER A 256 -30.91 -8.30 6.74
CA SER A 256 -32.00 -9.25 6.91
C SER A 256 -31.53 -10.58 7.52
N GLU A 257 -30.25 -10.91 7.39
CA GLU A 257 -29.67 -12.19 7.83
C GLU A 257 -28.46 -11.94 8.75
N PRO A 258 -28.65 -11.85 10.07
CA PRO A 258 -27.59 -11.46 11.01
C PRO A 258 -26.38 -12.41 11.07
N THR A 259 -26.52 -13.65 10.59
CA THR A 259 -25.45 -14.64 10.52
C THR A 259 -24.62 -14.52 9.24
N HIS A 260 -25.06 -13.75 8.26
CA HIS A 260 -24.37 -13.58 6.99
C HIS A 260 -23.27 -12.52 7.15
N ASN A 261 -22.05 -12.99 7.35
CA ASN A 261 -20.83 -12.18 7.48
C ASN A 261 -19.75 -12.73 6.54
N LEU A 262 -18.66 -12.00 6.34
CA LEU A 262 -17.62 -12.36 5.36
C LEU A 262 -17.00 -13.77 5.59
N LYS A 263 -16.97 -14.27 6.83
CA LYS A 263 -16.46 -15.62 7.13
C LYS A 263 -17.48 -16.72 6.89
N SER A 264 -18.77 -16.42 7.06
CA SER A 264 -19.85 -17.41 7.08
C SER A 264 -19.96 -18.18 5.76
N ASP A 265 -20.11 -19.49 5.85
CA ASP A 265 -20.34 -20.36 4.68
C ASP A 265 -21.73 -20.17 4.07
N ASP A 266 -22.68 -19.65 4.85
CA ASP A 266 -24.05 -19.36 4.40
C ASP A 266 -24.15 -18.05 3.60
N THR A 267 -23.13 -17.19 3.69
CA THR A 267 -23.10 -15.92 2.95
C THR A 267 -22.95 -16.15 1.46
N LEU A 268 -23.92 -15.63 0.72
CA LEU A 268 -24.01 -15.76 -0.73
C LEU A 268 -22.99 -14.86 -1.43
N PRO A 269 -22.48 -15.27 -2.61
CA PRO A 269 -21.58 -14.45 -3.41
C PRO A 269 -22.12 -13.04 -3.71
N ASP A 270 -23.42 -12.91 -3.98
CA ASP A 270 -24.04 -11.62 -4.30
C ASP A 270 -24.00 -10.65 -3.11
N GLU A 271 -24.15 -11.15 -1.88
CA GLU A 271 -24.08 -10.34 -0.67
C GLU A 271 -22.66 -9.78 -0.44
N ILE A 272 -21.64 -10.55 -0.81
CA ILE A 272 -20.23 -10.13 -0.74
C ILE A 272 -19.96 -9.03 -1.77
N ILE A 273 -20.46 -9.18 -3.01
CA ILE A 273 -20.35 -8.15 -4.05
C ILE A 273 -21.10 -6.87 -3.64
N GLU A 274 -22.34 -6.98 -3.16
CA GLU A 274 -23.12 -5.84 -2.67
C GLU A 274 -22.42 -5.14 -1.50
N TYR A 275 -21.87 -5.90 -0.55
CA TYR A 275 -21.09 -5.34 0.55
C TYR A 275 -19.89 -4.52 0.08
N TRP A 276 -19.15 -5.03 -0.93
CA TRP A 276 -18.02 -4.34 -1.53
C TRP A 276 -18.46 -3.08 -2.30
N GLN A 277 -19.51 -3.19 -3.10
CA GLN A 277 -20.04 -2.11 -3.93
C GLN A 277 -20.67 -0.96 -3.13
N LYS A 278 -20.98 -1.13 -1.84
CA LYS A 278 -21.39 -0.02 -0.97
C LYS A 278 -20.38 1.11 -1.07
N ASP A 279 -20.88 2.30 -1.42
CA ASP A 279 -20.11 3.51 -1.72
C ASP A 279 -19.01 3.82 -0.69
N THR A 280 -19.28 3.56 0.59
CA THR A 280 -18.35 3.78 1.70
C THR A 280 -17.07 2.93 1.65
N HIS A 281 -17.07 1.79 0.97
CA HIS A 281 -15.90 0.91 0.84
C HIS A 281 -15.19 1.14 -0.49
N ARG A 282 -15.86 0.87 -1.61
CA ARG A 282 -15.27 0.96 -2.95
C ARG A 282 -14.95 2.40 -3.35
N GLY A 283 -15.89 3.32 -3.17
CA GLY A 283 -15.72 4.73 -3.56
C GLY A 283 -14.60 5.42 -2.78
N GLU A 284 -14.56 5.23 -1.46
CA GLU A 284 -13.48 5.79 -0.63
C GLU A 284 -12.12 5.13 -0.89
N PHE A 285 -12.08 3.82 -1.19
CA PHE A 285 -10.86 3.15 -1.60
C PHE A 285 -10.32 3.76 -2.90
N ASP A 286 -11.14 3.83 -3.94
CA ASP A 286 -10.76 4.35 -5.25
C ASP A 286 -10.28 5.80 -5.15
N ARG A 287 -11.04 6.66 -4.46
CA ARG A 287 -10.69 8.07 -4.28
C ARG A 287 -9.35 8.26 -3.58
N LYS A 288 -9.10 7.52 -2.50
CA LYS A 288 -7.85 7.65 -1.72
C LYS A 288 -6.66 7.04 -2.46
N ARG A 289 -6.87 5.94 -3.18
CA ARG A 289 -5.86 5.36 -4.07
C ARG A 289 -5.45 6.34 -5.16
N ASP A 290 -6.39 7.04 -5.79
CA ASP A 290 -6.08 7.97 -6.87
C ASP A 290 -5.30 9.19 -6.37
N VAL A 291 -5.65 9.71 -5.19
CA VAL A 291 -4.88 10.77 -4.52
C VAL A 291 -3.44 10.31 -4.27
N LEU A 292 -3.26 9.12 -3.69
CA LEU A 292 -1.95 8.52 -3.46
C LEU A 292 -1.14 8.37 -4.76
N ALA A 293 -1.79 7.87 -5.81
CA ALA A 293 -1.15 7.64 -7.09
C ALA A 293 -0.69 8.94 -7.76
N ASN A 294 -1.42 10.04 -7.60
CA ASN A 294 -1.01 11.35 -8.10
C ASN A 294 0.27 11.83 -7.40
N THR A 295 0.31 11.81 -6.07
CA THR A 295 1.49 12.20 -5.28
C THR A 295 2.70 11.32 -5.62
N SER A 296 2.49 10.01 -5.71
CA SER A 296 3.52 9.07 -6.14
C SER A 296 4.03 9.37 -7.56
N SER A 297 3.14 9.65 -8.51
CA SER A 297 3.53 9.99 -9.89
C SER A 297 4.45 11.20 -9.94
N GLU A 298 4.18 12.24 -9.14
CA GLU A 298 5.03 13.42 -9.09
C GLU A 298 6.43 13.09 -8.55
N ILE A 299 6.51 12.27 -7.50
CA ILE A 299 7.76 11.79 -6.90
C ILE A 299 8.56 11.00 -7.92
N ILE A 300 7.92 10.01 -8.55
CA ILE A 300 8.52 9.13 -9.55
C ILE A 300 9.08 9.97 -10.71
N ASN A 301 8.29 10.91 -11.24
CA ASN A 301 8.73 11.76 -12.33
C ASN A 301 9.96 12.59 -11.97
N LEU A 302 10.03 13.17 -10.76
CA LEU A 302 11.23 13.91 -10.34
C LEU A 302 12.46 12.99 -10.24
N LEU A 303 12.29 11.78 -9.70
CA LEU A 303 13.40 10.85 -9.49
C LEU A 303 13.89 10.20 -10.81
N LEU A 304 13.02 10.02 -11.79
CA LEU A 304 13.38 9.49 -13.11
C LEU A 304 14.19 10.51 -13.95
N ASP A 305 14.11 11.80 -13.64
CA ASP A 305 14.88 12.86 -14.29
C ASP A 305 16.36 12.93 -13.79
N LEU A 306 16.72 12.12 -12.78
CA LEU A 306 18.09 11.97 -12.26
C LEU A 306 18.91 10.95 -13.06
#